data_AF-A0A1E3XAY5-F1
#
_entry.id   AF-A0A1E3XAY5-F1
#
_cell.length_a   1.000
_cell.length_b   1.000
_cell.length_c   1.000
_cell.angle_alpha   90.00
_cell.angle_beta   90.00
_cell.angle_gamma   90.00
#
_symmetry.space_group_name_H-M   'P 1'
#
loop_
_entity.id
_entity.type
_entity.pdbx_description
1 polymer ?
#
loop_
_entity_poly.entity_id
_entity_poly.type
_entity_poly.pdbx_seq_one_letter_code
_entity_poly.pdbx_strand_id
1 'polypeptide(L)' 'MKPYHHKISPRELASFVDHTCLRPEIDSSKIETVCQEALELNFATVCITPFYTSLASDFLKGSKVNVCTVVGLEI' A
#
# COMPACT_ATOMS: atom_id res chain seq x y z
N MET A 1 -19.79 0.54 25.00
CA MET A 1 -18.45 0.39 24.37
C MET A 1 -17.56 1.49 24.95
N LYS A 2 -16.43 1.17 25.59
CA LYS A 2 -15.53 2.21 26.11
C LYS A 2 -14.76 2.84 24.94
N PRO A 3 -14.58 4.17 24.89
CA PRO A 3 -13.81 4.81 23.83
C PRO A 3 -12.34 4.37 23.89
N TYR A 4 -11.78 3.97 22.74
CA TYR A 4 -10.36 3.63 22.62
C TYR A 4 -9.53 4.91 22.56
N HIS A 5 -8.96 5.32 23.70
CA HIS A 5 -8.03 6.44 23.80
C HIS A 5 -6.57 5.97 23.74
N HIS A 6 -6.21 5.18 22.73
CA HIS A 6 -4.82 4.74 22.56
C HIS A 6 -4.02 5.82 21.83
N LYS A 7 -2.93 6.31 22.43
CA LYS A 7 -1.98 7.18 21.75
C LYS A 7 -1.10 6.30 20.86
N ILE A 8 -1.23 6.45 19.54
CA ILE A 8 -0.44 5.73 18.53
C ILE A 8 0.53 6.73 17.91
N SER A 9 1.79 6.35 17.74
CA SER A 9 2.77 7.19 17.02
C SER A 9 2.52 7.18 15.51
N PRO A 10 2.95 8.20 14.74
CA PRO A 10 2.78 8.19 13.28
C PRO A 10 3.38 6.96 12.59
N ARG A 11 4.50 6.44 13.10
CA ARG A 11 5.15 5.24 12.56
C ARG A 11 4.36 3.97 12.84
N GLU A 12 3.79 3.83 14.04
CA GLU A 12 2.89 2.71 14.33
C GLU A 12 1.60 2.82 13.52
N LEU A 13 1.07 4.04 13.33
CA LEU A 13 -0.11 4.28 12.51
C LEU A 13 0.09 3.81 11.06
N ALA A 14 1.29 4.04 10.49
CA ALA A 14 1.60 3.59 9.14
C ALA A 14 1.38 2.08 8.94
N SER A 15 1.67 1.26 9.97
CA SER A 15 1.46 -0.19 9.90
C SER A 15 -0.03 -0.62 9.81
N PHE A 16 -0.96 0.32 9.87
CA PHE A 16 -2.40 0.12 9.67
C PHE A 16 -2.93 0.76 8.37
N VAL A 17 -2.07 1.38 7.56
CA VAL A 17 -2.46 2.11 6.35
C VAL A 17 -2.18 1.29 5.10
N ASP A 18 -3.18 1.26 4.20
CA ASP A 18 -3.06 0.77 2.83
C ASP A 18 -2.71 1.93 1.89
N HIS A 19 -1.46 1.97 1.44
CA HIS A 19 -0.97 3.02 0.55
C HIS A 19 -1.54 2.81 -0.86
N THR A 20 -2.53 3.62 -1.22
CA THR A 20 -3.43 3.33 -2.35
C THR A 20 -3.08 4.12 -3.60
N CYS A 21 -2.97 3.43 -4.73
CA CYS A 21 -2.74 3.99 -6.06
C CYS A 21 -3.62 3.28 -7.10
N LEU A 22 -4.84 3.81 -7.31
CA LEU A 22 -5.88 3.22 -8.17
C LEU A 22 -6.35 4.13 -9.31
N ARG A 23 -5.65 5.25 -9.55
CA ARG A 23 -5.99 6.14 -10.68
C ARG A 23 -5.73 5.42 -12.01
N PRO A 24 -6.57 5.59 -13.04
CA PRO A 24 -6.38 4.93 -14.34
C PRO A 24 -5.08 5.33 -15.04
N GLU A 25 -4.63 6.57 -14.86
CA GLU A 25 -3.50 7.16 -15.58
C GLU A 25 -2.13 6.81 -14.97
N ILE A 26 -2.02 5.71 -14.22
CA ILE A 26 -0.77 5.30 -13.57
C ILE A 26 0.07 4.43 -14.50
N ASP A 27 1.37 4.68 -14.49
CA ASP A 27 2.39 3.89 -15.17
C ASP A 27 3.22 3.06 -14.16
N SER A 28 4.13 2.22 -14.68
CA SER A 28 5.01 1.40 -13.84
C SER A 28 5.87 2.25 -12.91
N SER A 29 6.43 3.36 -13.38
CA SER A 29 7.24 4.31 -12.58
C SER A 29 6.48 4.77 -11.32
N LYS A 30 5.18 5.03 -11.45
CA LYS A 30 4.36 5.39 -10.30
C LYS A 30 4.22 4.25 -9.30
N ILE A 31 4.10 3.01 -9.76
CA ILE A 31 4.06 1.82 -8.90
C ILE A 31 5.38 1.64 -8.13
N GLU A 32 6.51 1.84 -8.79
CA GLU A 32 7.84 1.81 -8.15
C GLU A 32 7.92 2.83 -7.01
N THR A 33 7.50 4.06 -7.29
CA THR A 33 7.49 5.15 -6.31
C THR A 33 6.61 4.80 -5.10
N VAL A 34 5.41 4.27 -5.33
CA VAL A 34 4.48 3.89 -4.26
C VAL A 34 5.03 2.73 -3.42
N CYS A 35 5.68 1.75 -4.06
CA CYS A 35 6.35 0.66 -3.34
C CYS A 35 7.51 1.19 -2.48
N GLN A 36 8.33 2.09 -3.02
CA GLN A 36 9.43 2.74 -2.30
C GLN A 36 8.92 3.48 -1.05
N GLU A 37 7.91 4.34 -1.21
CA GLU A 37 7.29 5.08 -0.11
C GLU A 37 6.75 4.14 0.99
N ALA A 38 6.16 3.01 0.59
CA ALA A 38 5.64 2.01 1.52
C ALA A 38 6.74 1.28 2.29
N LEU A 39 7.87 1.00 1.67
CA LEU A 39 9.04 0.43 2.34
C LEU A 39 9.65 1.40 3.34
N GLU A 40 9.78 2.67 2.97
CA GLU A 40 10.35 3.72 3.82
C GLU A 40 9.53 3.94 5.10
N LEU A 41 8.20 3.95 4.97
CA LEU A 41 7.28 4.22 6.07
C LEU A 41 6.76 2.97 6.77
N ASN A 42 7.04 1.77 6.25
CA ASN A 42 6.50 0.49 6.70
C ASN A 42 4.97 0.47 6.74
N PHE A 43 4.35 0.82 5.60
CA PHE A 43 2.90 0.68 5.44
C PHE A 43 2.45 -0.78 5.51
N ALA A 44 1.17 -1.00 5.81
CA ALA A 44 0.60 -2.35 5.87
C ALA A 44 0.62 -3.02 4.49
N THR A 45 0.11 -2.29 3.51
CA THR A 45 0.01 -2.75 2.12
C THR A 45 0.21 -1.62 1.12
N VAL A 46 0.51 -1.98 -0.12
CA VAL A 46 0.32 -1.14 -1.30
C VAL A 46 -0.94 -1.62 -2.03
N CYS A 47 -1.95 -0.77 -2.17
CA CYS A 47 -3.20 -1.08 -2.85
C CYS A 47 -3.20 -0.54 -4.28
N ILE A 48 -3.15 -1.41 -5.28
CA ILE A 48 -2.96 -1.06 -6.69
C ILE A 48 -3.93 -1.82 -7.60
N THR A 49 -4.03 -1.41 -8.87
CA THR A 49 -4.86 -2.13 -9.84
C THR A 49 -4.29 -3.53 -10.14
N PRO A 50 -5.14 -4.52 -10.47
CA PRO A 50 -4.71 -5.91 -10.64
C PRO A 50 -3.56 -6.10 -11.64
N PHE A 51 -3.51 -5.27 -12.68
CA PHE A 51 -2.49 -5.29 -13.72
C PHE A 51 -1.05 -5.17 -13.18
N TYR A 52 -0.85 -4.39 -12.11
CA TYR A 52 0.47 -4.10 -11.55
C TYR A 52 0.88 -5.00 -10.38
N THR A 53 0.04 -5.97 -9.98
CA THR A 53 0.28 -6.81 -8.80
C THR A 53 1.59 -7.59 -8.85
N SER A 54 1.94 -8.15 -10.02
CA SER A 54 3.22 -8.84 -10.20
C SER A 54 4.41 -7.90 -10.01
N LEU A 55 4.35 -6.70 -10.61
CA LEU A 55 5.41 -5.69 -10.50
C LEU A 55 5.63 -5.29 -9.04
N ALA A 56 4.55 -4.93 -8.33
CA ALA A 56 4.64 -4.54 -6.93
C ALA A 56 5.14 -5.69 -6.04
N SER A 57 4.73 -6.93 -6.32
CA SER A 57 5.21 -8.10 -5.57
C SER A 57 6.71 -8.31 -5.71
N ASP A 58 7.29 -8.03 -6.89
CA ASP A 58 8.72 -8.12 -7.11
C ASP A 58 9.48 -7.02 -6.34
N PHE A 59 8.97 -5.79 -6.34
CA PHE A 59 9.56 -4.67 -5.57
C PHE A 59 9.49 -4.87 -4.06
N LEU A 60 8.39 -5.44 -3.56
CA LEU A 60 8.17 -5.61 -2.12
C LEU A 60 8.71 -6.93 -1.57
N LYS A 61 9.42 -7.72 -2.39
CA LYS A 61 9.92 -9.03 -2.03
C LYS A 61 10.85 -8.98 -0.81
N GLY A 62 10.53 -9.78 0.21
CA GLY A 62 11.30 -9.84 1.46
C GLY A 62 10.99 -8.70 2.45
N SER A 63 10.09 -7.78 2.09
CA SER A 63 9.58 -6.77 3.01
C SER A 63 8.39 -7.27 3.83
N LYS A 64 7.94 -6.46 4.80
CA LYS A 64 6.69 -6.70 5.54
C LYS A 64 5.47 -6.05 4.88
N VAL A 65 5.67 -5.27 3.82
CA VAL A 65 4.61 -4.58 3.10
C VAL A 65 3.96 -5.58 2.14
N ASN A 66 2.65 -5.77 2.27
CA ASN A 66 1.93 -6.70 1.38
C ASN A 66 1.40 -5.98 0.13
N VAL A 67 1.10 -6.75 -0.91
CA VAL A 67 0.35 -6.23 -2.06
C VAL A 67 -1.15 -6.45 -1.81
N CYS A 68 -1.93 -5.38 -1.94
CA CYS A 68 -3.39 -5.38 -1.93
C CYS A 68 -3.89 -4.98 -3.32
N THR A 69 -5.02 -5.54 -3.75
CA THR A 69 -5.64 -5.14 -5.02
C THR A 69 -7.16 -5.17 -4.91
N VAL A 70 -7.81 -4.43 -5.80
CA VAL A 70 -9.27 -4.35 -5.91
C VAL A 70 -9.80 -5.37 -6.92
N VAL A 71 -11.03 -5.83 -6.72
CA VAL A 71 -11.75 -6.69 -7.66
C VAL A 71 -13.11 -6.04 -7.96
N GLY A 72 -13.47 -5.92 -9.23
CA GLY A 72 -14.74 -5.30 -9.65
C GLY A 72 -14.76 -3.77 -9.56
N LEU A 73 -13.58 -3.11 -9.55
CA LEU A 73 -13.51 -1.66 -9.69
C LEU A 73 -13.72 -1.31 -11.17
N GLU A 74 -14.83 -0.64 -11.47
CA GLU A 74 -15.06 -0.01 -12.76
C GLU A 74 -14.30 1.34 -12.78
N ILE A 75 -13.44 1.49 -13.78
CA ILE A 75 -12.60 2.67 -14.05
C ILE A 75 -13.10 3.41 -15.28
#